data_AF-A0A075GHU9-F1
#
_entry.id   AF-A0A075GHU9-F1
#
_cell.length_a   1.000
_cell.length_b   1.000
_cell.length_c   1.000
_cell.angle_alpha   90.00
_cell.angle_beta   90.00
_cell.angle_gamma   90.00
#
_symmetry.space_group_name_H-M   'P 1'
#
loop_
_entity.id
_entity.type
_entity.pdbx_description
1 polymer ?
#
loop_
_entity_poly.entity_id
_entity_poly.type
_entity_poly.pdbx_seq_one_letter_code
_entity_poly.pdbx_strand_id
1 'polypeptide(L)'
;MSDVASGRVYGIQLDDPRSGYVWLQKMTAPNSTTIVLSRLSPQRLGRWISLESVEFHWLSSANEPHAIEPALERLHHLITTSTEDGDGIIWLDAVEYLGSRHGFDALMNFVQSVGDSVAGSGWTVILPYNPLAFEATQVARLRREAVSIKIDEIDSSPDESGGPESHSEDDEMKAEVSEEDRRQASEDEVDYETAAVEVEPGLLMLSRIPLASLSRAVLQRRLEQWQSMGFDVGELEPVLLEDDRENRHNRYLVYEEKVRRAVECERRIRELESLGFNADATKLRFRIMQLTGLDDVELRLERLLAEAR
;
A
#
# COMPACT_ATOMS: atom_id res chain seq x y z
N MET A 1 -15.54 7.81 15.99
CA MET A 1 -14.70 9.03 16.02
C MET A 1 -13.84 8.98 17.26
N SER A 2 -12.68 8.33 17.16
CA SER A 2 -11.62 8.51 18.15
C SER A 2 -11.11 9.95 18.02
N ASP A 3 -11.30 10.77 19.05
CA ASP A 3 -10.98 12.20 19.04
C ASP A 3 -9.46 12.39 18.95
N VAL A 4 -8.96 12.81 17.77
CA VAL A 4 -7.54 13.18 17.59
C VAL A 4 -7.37 14.58 18.19
N ALA A 5 -6.98 14.64 19.46
CA ALA A 5 -6.75 15.91 20.15
C ALA A 5 -5.44 16.56 19.67
N SER A 6 -5.45 17.89 19.52
CA SER A 6 -4.29 18.68 19.13
C SER A 6 -3.16 18.66 20.17
N GLY A 7 -1.97 19.03 19.73
CA GLY A 7 -0.78 19.19 20.55
C GLY A 7 -0.15 17.87 21.01
N ARG A 8 -0.31 16.82 20.20
CA ARG A 8 0.13 15.45 20.54
C ARG A 8 0.68 14.71 19.32
N VAL A 9 1.42 13.63 19.63
CA VAL A 9 1.86 12.64 18.65
C VAL A 9 1.00 11.39 18.77
N TYR A 10 0.47 10.93 17.65
CA TYR A 10 -0.29 9.69 17.55
C TYR A 10 0.41 8.69 16.66
N GLY A 11 0.26 7.41 17.00
CA GLY A 11 0.65 6.30 16.15
C GLY A 11 -0.58 5.67 15.51
N ILE A 12 -0.49 5.30 14.24
CA ILE A 12 -1.50 4.46 13.59
C ILE A 12 -0.82 3.19 13.14
N GLN A 13 -1.33 2.04 13.58
CA GLN A 13 -0.87 0.76 13.07
C GLN A 13 -1.63 0.43 11.80
N LEU A 14 -0.89 0.29 10.70
CA LEU A 14 -1.45 0.01 9.39
C LEU A 14 -0.80 -1.25 8.82
N ASP A 15 -1.62 -2.21 8.42
CA ASP A 15 -1.16 -3.34 7.62
C ASP A 15 -0.90 -2.89 6.16
N ASP A 16 -1.76 -1.99 5.64
CA ASP A 16 -1.56 -1.29 4.38
C ASP A 16 -1.40 0.23 4.59
N PRO A 17 -0.22 0.82 4.31
CA PRO A 17 0.01 2.27 4.47
C PRO A 17 -0.93 3.14 3.62
N ARG A 18 -1.52 2.60 2.55
CA ARG A 18 -2.44 3.33 1.66
C ARG A 18 -3.74 3.71 2.36
N SER A 19 -4.25 2.84 3.23
CA SER A 19 -5.47 3.08 4.00
C SER A 19 -5.39 4.35 4.87
N GLY A 20 -4.18 4.68 5.33
CA GLY A 20 -3.91 5.89 6.10
C GLY A 20 -4.12 7.19 5.30
N TYR A 21 -3.78 7.20 4.00
CA TYR A 21 -3.94 8.41 3.17
C TYR A 21 -5.40 8.75 2.90
N VAL A 22 -6.26 7.75 2.69
CA VAL A 22 -7.70 7.97 2.51
C VAL A 22 -8.32 8.54 3.78
N TRP A 23 -7.91 8.03 4.95
CA TRP A 23 -8.32 8.58 6.23
C TRP A 23 -7.81 10.02 6.42
N LEU A 24 -6.54 10.29 6.08
CA LEU A 24 -5.97 11.62 6.18
C LEU A 24 -6.72 12.63 5.30
N GLN A 25 -7.05 12.27 4.06
CA GLN A 25 -7.81 13.12 3.14
C GLN A 25 -9.17 13.54 3.72
N LYS A 26 -9.84 12.64 4.46
CA LYS A 26 -11.11 12.94 5.14
C LYS A 26 -10.93 13.85 6.37
N MET A 27 -9.76 13.78 7.01
CA MET A 27 -9.39 14.64 8.14
C MET A 27 -8.90 16.03 7.70
N THR A 28 -8.41 16.16 6.47
CA THR A 28 -7.97 17.43 5.90
C THR A 28 -9.15 18.37 5.72
N ALA A 29 -9.32 19.31 6.65
CA ALA A 29 -10.33 20.37 6.57
C ALA A 29 -9.84 21.55 5.71
N PRO A 30 -10.73 22.32 5.06
CA PRO A 30 -10.35 23.45 4.20
C PRO A 30 -9.52 24.55 4.90
N ASN A 31 -9.66 24.68 6.22
CA ASN A 31 -9.01 25.71 7.03
C ASN A 31 -7.86 25.17 7.90
N SER A 32 -7.48 23.89 7.74
CA SER A 32 -6.42 23.26 8.53
C SER A 32 -5.27 22.85 7.64
N THR A 33 -4.04 23.24 8.01
CA THR A 33 -2.86 22.90 7.23
C THR A 33 -2.52 21.43 7.40
N THR A 34 -2.48 20.68 6.30
CA THR A 34 -2.00 19.30 6.30
C THR A 34 -0.66 19.21 5.60
N ILE A 35 0.35 18.70 6.31
CA ILE A 35 1.71 18.47 5.79
C ILE A 35 1.96 16.97 5.71
N VAL A 36 2.34 16.47 4.53
CA VAL A 36 2.59 15.04 4.29
C VAL A 36 4.08 14.81 4.02
N LEU A 37 4.72 14.09 4.93
CA LEU A 37 6.10 13.62 4.81
C LEU A 37 6.08 12.14 4.41
N SER A 38 6.41 11.84 3.15
CA SER A 38 6.26 10.48 2.60
C SER A 38 7.45 10.05 1.74
N ARG A 39 7.73 8.74 1.70
CA ARG A 39 8.70 8.17 0.74
C ARG A 39 8.14 8.01 -0.66
N LEU A 40 6.83 8.17 -0.85
CA LEU A 40 6.21 8.12 -2.17
C LEU A 40 6.61 9.36 -2.96
N SER A 41 7.08 9.14 -4.20
CA SER A 41 7.31 10.25 -5.12
C SER A 41 6.01 11.00 -5.40
N PRO A 42 6.05 12.27 -5.84
CA PRO A 42 4.84 13.08 -6.03
C PRO A 42 3.80 12.40 -6.93
N GLN A 43 4.25 11.78 -8.02
CA GLN A 43 3.39 11.02 -8.94
C GLN A 43 2.68 9.82 -8.29
N ARG A 44 3.31 9.19 -7.30
CA ARG A 44 2.75 8.04 -6.56
C ARG A 44 1.87 8.50 -5.42
N LEU A 45 2.25 9.56 -4.72
CA LEU A 45 1.47 10.14 -3.62
C LEU A 45 0.14 10.72 -4.13
N GLY A 46 0.17 11.40 -5.28
CA GLY A 46 -1.02 11.97 -5.92
C GLY A 46 -2.07 10.96 -6.37
N ARG A 47 -1.80 9.65 -6.30
CA ARG A 47 -2.80 8.59 -6.52
C ARG A 47 -3.69 8.35 -5.30
N TRP A 48 -3.26 8.81 -4.13
CA TRP A 48 -3.89 8.50 -2.84
C TRP A 48 -4.46 9.73 -2.14
N ILE A 49 -3.83 10.88 -2.32
CA ILE A 49 -4.23 12.15 -1.72
C ILE A 49 -4.11 13.27 -2.74
N SER A 50 -5.06 14.21 -2.71
CA SER A 50 -5.02 15.40 -3.57
C SER A 50 -3.90 16.33 -3.13
N LEU A 51 -2.86 16.43 -3.97
CA LEU A 51 -1.69 17.27 -3.71
C LEU A 51 -2.02 18.77 -3.70
N GLU A 52 -3.19 19.18 -4.18
CA GLU A 52 -3.65 20.57 -4.12
C GLU A 52 -4.19 20.94 -2.72
N SER A 53 -4.60 19.93 -1.95
CA SER A 53 -5.19 20.10 -0.61
C SER A 53 -4.18 19.99 0.53
N VAL A 54 -2.92 19.63 0.23
CA VAL A 54 -1.89 19.36 1.23
C VAL A 54 -0.54 19.96 0.82
N GLU A 55 0.25 20.38 1.79
CA GLU A 55 1.69 20.53 1.59
C GLU A 55 2.34 19.15 1.65
N PHE A 56 3.26 18.82 0.74
CA PHE A 56 3.92 17.52 0.76
C PHE A 56 5.44 17.65 0.57
N HIS A 57 6.17 16.74 1.20
CA HIS A 57 7.61 16.59 1.06
C HIS A 57 7.97 15.14 0.80
N TRP A 58 8.67 14.91 -0.31
CA TRP A 58 9.16 13.60 -0.71
C TRP A 58 10.49 13.28 -0.01
N LEU A 59 10.47 12.28 0.86
CA LEU A 59 11.61 11.80 1.64
C LEU A 59 12.60 11.06 0.74
N SER A 60 13.53 11.81 0.15
CA SER A 60 14.45 11.32 -0.89
C SER A 60 15.75 12.12 -0.90
N SER A 61 16.83 11.48 -1.35
CA SER A 61 18.09 12.17 -1.65
C SER A 61 18.13 12.75 -3.08
N ALA A 62 17.01 12.66 -3.81
CA ALA A 62 16.87 13.26 -5.13
C ALA A 62 16.99 14.79 -5.05
N ASN A 63 17.61 15.38 -6.07
CA ASN A 63 17.69 16.84 -6.21
C ASN A 63 16.49 17.35 -7.01
N GLU A 64 15.30 17.25 -6.42
CA GLU A 64 14.03 17.63 -7.04
C GLU A 64 13.25 18.62 -6.15
N PRO A 65 12.36 19.43 -6.74
CA PRO A 65 11.42 20.24 -5.97
C PRO A 65 10.59 19.36 -5.02
N HIS A 66 10.37 19.84 -3.79
CA HIS A 66 9.68 19.11 -2.71
C HIS A 66 10.42 17.86 -2.19
N ALA A 67 11.62 17.54 -2.68
CA ALA A 67 12.43 16.50 -2.08
C ALA A 67 13.13 17.02 -0.81
N ILE A 68 13.01 16.27 0.28
CA ILE A 68 13.76 16.52 1.51
C ILE A 68 14.56 15.26 1.86
N GLU A 69 15.82 15.48 2.20
CA GLU A 69 16.66 14.40 2.66
C GLU A 69 16.09 13.81 3.96
N PRO A 70 15.95 12.47 4.07
CA PRO A 70 15.33 11.83 5.23
C PRO A 70 16.32 11.70 6.40
N ALA A 71 16.89 12.83 6.80
CA ALA A 71 17.70 13.00 8.00
C ALA A 71 16.80 13.48 9.15
N LEU A 72 16.94 12.89 10.34
CA LEU A 72 16.06 13.21 11.48
C LEU A 72 16.15 14.70 11.86
N GLU A 73 17.33 15.30 11.75
CA GLU A 73 17.57 16.72 12.04
C GLU A 73 16.81 17.63 11.07
N ARG A 74 16.76 17.26 9.79
CA ARG A 74 16.05 18.01 8.75
C ARG A 74 14.54 17.92 8.93
N LEU A 75 14.04 16.72 9.22
CA LEU A 75 12.61 16.51 9.51
C LEU A 75 12.20 17.24 10.78
N HIS A 76 13.04 17.21 11.81
CA HIS A 76 12.78 17.92 13.05
C HIS A 76 12.67 19.42 12.80
N HIS A 77 13.65 20.01 12.09
CA HIS A 77 13.65 21.42 11.77
C HIS A 77 12.40 21.82 10.96
N LEU A 78 12.00 21.01 9.97
CA LEU A 78 10.78 21.25 9.21
C LEU A 78 9.55 21.23 10.12
N ILE A 79 9.39 20.17 10.92
CA ILE A 79 8.26 20.02 11.85
C ILE A 79 8.19 21.20 12.80
N THR A 80 9.30 21.57 13.46
CA THR A 80 9.31 22.68 14.42
C THR A 80 8.95 23.99 13.76
N THR A 81 9.48 24.27 12.57
CA THR A 81 9.21 25.51 11.83
C THR A 81 7.75 25.58 11.40
N SER A 82 7.18 24.47 10.94
CA SER A 82 5.76 24.38 10.60
C SER A 82 4.86 24.59 11.82
N THR A 83 5.31 24.18 13.00
CA THR A 83 4.50 24.27 14.24
C THR A 83 4.58 25.62 14.96
N GLU A 84 5.35 26.59 14.45
CA GLU A 84 5.49 27.92 15.07
C GLU A 84 4.18 28.72 15.04
N ASP A 85 3.40 28.57 13.96
CA ASP A 85 2.15 29.29 13.73
C ASP A 85 1.03 28.35 13.24
N GLY A 86 -0.22 28.73 13.52
CA GLY A 86 -1.41 28.02 13.03
C GLY A 86 -1.68 26.68 13.72
N ASP A 87 -2.52 25.88 13.07
CA ASP A 87 -2.99 24.58 13.51
C ASP A 87 -3.10 23.64 12.31
N GLY A 88 -2.86 22.36 12.57
CA GLY A 88 -2.69 21.43 11.47
C GLY A 88 -2.32 20.02 11.84
N ILE A 89 -2.18 19.20 10.81
CA ILE A 89 -1.79 17.80 10.90
C ILE A 89 -0.51 17.60 10.10
N ILE A 90 0.50 17.02 10.75
CA ILE A 90 1.71 16.52 10.10
C ILE A 90 1.60 15.00 10.04
N TRP A 91 1.59 14.46 8.83
CA TRP A 91 1.56 13.02 8.58
C TRP A 91 2.94 12.53 8.15
N LEU A 92 3.56 11.64 8.93
CA LEU A 92 4.89 11.10 8.66
C LEU A 92 4.85 9.61 8.33
N ASP A 93 4.73 9.29 7.04
CA ASP A 93 4.74 7.91 6.51
C ASP A 93 6.14 7.46 6.08
N ALA A 94 6.99 7.26 7.08
CA ALA A 94 8.34 6.73 6.92
C ALA A 94 8.95 6.18 8.21
N VAL A 95 8.14 5.82 9.21
CA VAL A 95 8.63 5.46 10.55
C VAL A 95 9.58 4.27 10.49
N GLU A 96 9.23 3.23 9.73
CA GLU A 96 10.02 2.02 9.51
C GLU A 96 11.34 2.34 8.82
N TYR A 97 11.27 3.20 7.81
CA TYR A 97 12.44 3.60 7.04
C TYR A 97 13.41 4.42 7.89
N LEU A 98 12.91 5.37 8.67
CA LEU A 98 13.72 6.18 9.56
C LEU A 98 14.32 5.34 10.69
N GLY A 99 13.54 4.42 11.27
CA GLY A 99 14.02 3.47 12.27
C GLY A 99 15.11 2.54 11.74
N SER A 100 14.93 2.01 10.52
CA SER A 100 15.94 1.17 9.86
C SER A 100 17.21 1.94 9.52
N ARG A 101 17.09 3.18 9.04
CA ARG A 101 18.22 4.01 8.60
C ARG A 101 19.05 4.58 9.75
N HIS A 102 18.39 5.08 10.80
CA HIS A 102 19.04 5.83 11.88
C HIS A 102 19.13 5.05 13.19
N GLY A 103 18.47 3.90 13.27
CA GLY A 103 18.33 3.10 14.49
C GLY A 103 17.12 3.53 15.32
N PHE A 104 16.56 2.56 16.04
CA PHE A 104 15.31 2.75 16.78
C PHE A 104 15.45 3.75 17.94
N ASP A 105 16.58 3.79 18.64
CA ASP A 105 16.79 4.75 19.72
C ASP A 105 16.84 6.21 19.22
N ALA A 106 17.48 6.43 18.06
CA ALA A 106 17.50 7.75 17.44
C ALA A 106 16.09 8.17 16.98
N LEU A 107 15.33 7.24 16.39
CA LEU A 107 13.92 7.46 16.04
C LEU A 107 13.10 7.83 17.28
N MET A 108 13.24 7.12 18.39
CA MET A 108 12.48 7.42 19.61
C MET A 108 12.82 8.79 20.20
N ASN A 109 14.10 9.17 20.21
CA ASN A 109 14.50 10.52 20.64
C ASN A 109 13.90 11.60 19.73
N PHE A 110 13.84 11.35 18.43
CA PHE A 110 13.17 12.23 17.47
C PHE A 110 11.66 12.32 17.72
N VAL A 111 10.98 11.20 17.92
CA VAL A 111 9.53 11.19 18.22
C VAL A 111 9.24 11.96 19.51
N GLN A 112 10.08 11.78 20.54
CA GLN A 112 9.96 12.51 21.80
C GLN A 112 10.16 14.02 21.60
N SER A 113 11.20 14.44 20.89
CA SER A 113 11.47 15.87 20.67
C SER A 113 10.42 16.54 19.79
N VAL A 114 9.85 15.81 18.83
CA VAL A 114 8.67 16.23 18.07
C VAL A 114 7.45 16.37 18.99
N GLY A 115 7.24 15.42 19.91
CA GLY A 115 6.20 15.49 20.92
C GLY A 115 6.29 16.72 21.80
N ASP A 116 7.49 17.05 22.27
CA ASP A 116 7.75 18.27 23.05
C ASP A 116 7.48 19.55 22.22
N SER A 117 7.76 19.51 20.92
CA SER A 117 7.58 20.67 20.03
C SER A 117 6.11 20.94 19.72
N VAL A 118 5.29 19.89 19.60
CA VAL A 118 3.84 20.06 19.38
C VAL A 118 3.06 20.21 20.68
N ALA A 119 3.66 19.92 21.84
CA ALA A 119 2.98 20.05 23.12
C ALA A 119 2.46 21.48 23.35
N GLY A 120 1.13 21.62 23.44
CA GLY A 120 0.48 22.91 23.67
C GLY A 120 0.28 23.77 22.41
N SER A 121 0.65 23.28 21.22
CA SER A 121 0.31 23.91 19.94
C SER A 121 -1.00 23.35 19.36
N GLY A 122 -1.52 24.01 18.32
CA GLY A 122 -2.66 23.51 17.54
C GLY A 122 -2.29 22.34 16.61
N TRP A 123 -1.02 21.94 16.57
CA TRP A 123 -0.52 20.95 15.64
C TRP A 123 -0.58 19.53 16.20
N THR A 124 -0.83 18.58 15.32
CA THR A 124 -0.82 17.15 15.63
C THR A 124 0.13 16.43 14.71
N VAL A 125 0.96 15.53 15.24
CA VAL A 125 1.78 14.64 14.41
C VAL A 125 1.20 13.25 14.43
N ILE A 126 1.08 12.64 13.25
CA ILE A 126 0.54 11.31 13.07
C ILE A 126 1.59 10.44 12.38
N LEU A 127 1.91 9.32 13.03
CA LEU A 127 2.93 8.37 12.65
C LEU A 127 2.24 7.06 12.24
N PRO A 128 1.83 6.89 10.97
CA PRO A 128 1.49 5.57 10.46
C PRO A 128 2.74 4.66 10.47
N TYR A 129 2.56 3.41 10.90
CA TYR A 129 3.60 2.38 10.82
C TYR A 129 3.01 0.98 10.79
N ASN A 130 3.71 0.04 10.17
CA ASN A 130 3.43 -1.38 10.27
C ASN A 130 4.11 -1.95 11.53
N PRO A 131 3.35 -2.48 12.51
CA PRO A 131 3.92 -3.02 13.75
C PRO A 131 4.82 -4.24 13.52
N LEU A 132 4.68 -4.95 12.39
CA LEU A 132 5.50 -6.11 12.02
C LEU A 132 6.92 -5.73 11.59
N ALA A 133 7.16 -4.44 11.29
CA ALA A 133 8.50 -3.94 10.96
C ALA A 133 9.40 -3.69 12.18
N PHE A 134 8.87 -3.90 13.39
CA PHE A 134 9.55 -3.61 14.65
C PHE A 134 9.46 -4.80 15.62
N GLU A 135 10.41 -4.88 16.54
CA GLU A 135 10.35 -5.82 17.66
C GLU A 135 9.19 -5.49 18.60
N ALA A 136 8.62 -6.49 19.27
CA ALA A 136 7.49 -6.27 20.19
C ALA A 136 7.78 -5.24 21.29
N THR A 137 9.03 -5.19 21.79
CA THR A 137 9.49 -4.19 22.77
C THR A 137 9.58 -2.79 22.17
N GLN A 138 9.98 -2.67 20.91
CA GLN A 138 10.04 -1.41 20.17
C GLN A 138 8.63 -0.88 19.92
N VAL A 139 7.71 -1.72 19.46
CA VAL A 139 6.29 -1.35 19.30
C VAL A 139 5.72 -0.86 20.63
N ALA A 140 5.95 -1.56 21.74
CA ALA A 140 5.47 -1.13 23.06
C ALA A 140 6.01 0.25 23.47
N ARG A 141 7.29 0.54 23.17
CA ARG A 141 7.90 1.85 23.45
C ARG A 141 7.32 2.94 22.56
N LEU A 142 7.12 2.66 21.27
CA LEU A 142 6.52 3.61 20.33
C LEU A 142 5.08 3.95 20.72
N ARG A 143 4.26 2.96 21.10
CA ARG A 143 2.88 3.17 21.59
C ARG A 143 2.79 4.04 22.85
N ARG A 144 3.85 4.05 23.67
CA ARG A 144 3.91 4.86 24.89
C ARG A 144 4.15 6.34 24.58
N GLU A 145 4.91 6.62 23.54
CA GLU A 145 5.24 7.99 23.10
C GLU A 145 4.20 8.54 22.12
N ALA A 146 3.83 7.73 21.14
CA ALA A 146 2.83 8.02 20.12
C ALA A 146 1.56 7.22 20.43
N VAL A 147 0.57 7.87 21.05
CA VAL A 147 -0.67 7.24 21.48
C VAL A 147 -1.34 6.57 20.28
N SER A 148 -1.67 5.29 20.40
CA SER A 148 -2.26 4.55 19.28
C SER A 148 -3.72 4.95 19.05
N ILE A 149 -4.05 5.35 17.83
CA ILE A 149 -5.42 5.56 17.36
C ILE A 149 -5.77 4.50 16.32
N LYS A 150 -7.06 4.16 16.24
CA LYS A 150 -7.60 3.29 15.20
C LYS A 150 -8.28 4.15 14.14
N ILE A 151 -8.05 3.81 12.88
CA ILE A 151 -8.90 4.25 11.80
C ILE A 151 -10.17 3.41 11.93
N ASP A 152 -11.24 3.98 12.53
CA ASP A 152 -12.56 3.34 12.49
C ASP A 152 -12.89 3.10 11.00
N GLU A 153 -13.24 1.86 10.63
CA GLU A 153 -13.60 1.49 9.26
C GLU A 153 -14.71 2.42 8.77
N ILE A 154 -14.35 3.36 7.88
CA ILE A 154 -15.26 4.40 7.44
C ILE A 154 -16.24 3.79 6.44
N ASP A 155 -17.45 3.54 6.94
CA ASP A 155 -18.75 3.53 6.29
C ASP A 155 -18.71 3.26 4.78
N SER A 156 -19.01 2.02 4.42
CA SER A 156 -19.49 1.62 3.09
C SER A 156 -20.89 2.20 2.86
N SER A 157 -20.99 3.52 2.77
CA SER A 157 -22.15 4.21 2.24
C SER A 157 -21.65 5.27 1.26
N PRO A 158 -21.96 5.18 -0.04
CA PRO A 158 -21.70 6.28 -0.96
C PRO A 158 -22.67 7.40 -0.59
N ASP A 159 -22.20 8.35 0.21
CA ASP A 159 -22.86 9.64 0.39
C ASP A 159 -22.65 10.44 -0.89
N GLU A 160 -23.53 10.20 -1.86
CA GLU A 160 -23.85 11.21 -2.88
C GLU A 160 -24.44 12.40 -2.15
N SER A 161 -23.71 13.52 -2.04
CA SER A 161 -24.32 14.86 -2.11
C SER A 161 -23.32 16.01 -2.02
N GLY A 162 -23.43 16.91 -3.02
CA GLY A 162 -22.91 18.27 -3.01
C GLY A 162 -22.35 18.66 -4.37
N GLY A 163 -23.06 19.33 -5.28
CA GLY A 163 -24.40 19.91 -5.34
C GLY A 163 -24.65 20.32 -6.82
N PRO A 164 -25.38 21.39 -7.18
CA PRO A 164 -26.44 22.13 -6.48
C PRO A 164 -27.75 22.21 -7.32
N GLU A 165 -28.75 22.89 -6.75
CA GLU A 165 -29.84 23.65 -7.41
C GLU A 165 -31.30 23.17 -7.25
N SER A 166 -32.08 24.12 -6.70
CA SER A 166 -33.43 24.56 -7.10
C SER A 166 -34.67 23.79 -6.67
N HIS A 167 -35.36 24.40 -5.71
CA HIS A 167 -36.81 24.64 -5.64
C HIS A 167 -37.72 23.93 -6.66
N SER A 168 -38.67 23.11 -6.17
CA SER A 168 -40.11 23.45 -6.18
C SER A 168 -40.94 22.33 -5.54
N GLU A 169 -42.09 22.74 -5.01
CA GLU A 169 -43.04 22.03 -4.16
C GLU A 169 -43.99 21.10 -4.94
N ASP A 170 -44.54 20.12 -4.19
CA ASP A 170 -45.84 19.44 -4.29
C ASP A 170 -46.26 18.67 -5.57
N ASP A 171 -46.54 17.36 -5.44
CA ASP A 171 -47.89 16.79 -5.23
C ASP A 171 -47.99 15.31 -5.65
N GLU A 172 -48.91 14.61 -5.01
CA GLU A 172 -49.21 13.16 -5.07
C GLU A 172 -49.62 12.62 -6.46
N MET A 173 -49.24 11.37 -6.79
CA MET A 173 -50.19 10.25 -6.98
C MET A 173 -49.55 8.96 -7.51
N LYS A 174 -50.18 7.86 -7.08
CA LYS A 174 -49.96 6.43 -7.38
C LYS A 174 -49.93 6.07 -8.87
N ALA A 175 -49.09 5.10 -9.23
CA ALA A 175 -49.42 4.06 -10.21
C ALA A 175 -48.57 2.80 -9.98
N GLU A 176 -49.26 1.67 -9.87
CA GLU A 176 -48.70 0.31 -9.81
C GLU A 176 -48.26 -0.19 -11.21
N VAL A 177 -47.72 -1.42 -11.21
CA VAL A 177 -47.35 -2.35 -12.32
C VAL A 177 -46.02 -2.00 -13.02
N SER A 178 -45.02 -2.88 -13.10
CA SER A 178 -45.06 -4.33 -13.31
C SER A 178 -43.74 -5.00 -12.91
N GLU A 179 -43.86 -6.25 -12.49
CA GLU A 179 -42.78 -7.16 -12.13
C GLU A 179 -42.08 -7.69 -13.39
N GLU A 180 -40.82 -7.34 -13.57
CA GLU A 180 -39.79 -7.99 -14.41
C GLU A 180 -38.54 -7.13 -14.17
N ASP A 181 -37.67 -7.42 -13.20
CA ASP A 181 -36.64 -8.45 -13.34
C ASP A 181 -35.99 -8.62 -11.95
N ARG A 182 -36.43 -9.67 -11.23
CA ARG A 182 -35.91 -9.99 -9.90
C ARG A 182 -35.35 -11.39 -9.96
N ARG A 183 -34.07 -11.52 -10.34
CA ARG A 183 -33.12 -12.57 -9.90
C ARG A 183 -31.75 -12.40 -10.58
N GLN A 184 -30.82 -11.80 -9.86
CA GLN A 184 -29.43 -12.26 -9.74
C GLN A 184 -28.88 -11.53 -8.50
N ALA A 185 -29.15 -12.11 -7.33
CA ALA A 185 -28.16 -12.88 -6.57
C ALA A 185 -27.03 -11.95 -6.10
N SER A 186 -27.22 -11.43 -4.89
CA SER A 186 -26.16 -11.04 -3.98
C SER A 186 -25.05 -12.09 -4.03
N GLU A 187 -23.94 -11.76 -4.66
CA GLU A 187 -22.70 -12.50 -4.42
C GLU A 187 -22.16 -11.98 -3.11
N ASP A 188 -22.45 -12.73 -2.05
CA ASP A 188 -21.82 -12.60 -0.74
C ASP A 188 -20.31 -12.40 -0.95
N GLU A 189 -19.80 -11.23 -0.57
CA GLU A 189 -18.37 -10.93 -0.49
C GLU A 189 -17.77 -11.86 0.57
N VAL A 190 -17.28 -13.01 0.12
CA VAL A 190 -16.42 -13.87 0.93
C VAL A 190 -15.02 -13.27 0.84
N ASP A 191 -14.59 -12.66 1.93
CA ASP A 191 -13.23 -12.18 2.13
C ASP A 191 -12.26 -13.36 2.09
N TYR A 192 -11.68 -13.60 0.90
CA TYR A 192 -10.65 -14.61 0.71
C TYR A 192 -9.31 -13.91 1.00
N GLU A 193 -8.97 -13.84 2.28
CA GLU A 193 -7.64 -13.48 2.72
C GLU A 193 -6.67 -14.51 2.13
N THR A 194 -6.01 -14.16 1.02
CA THR A 194 -5.03 -15.03 0.37
C THR A 194 -3.81 -15.13 1.25
N ALA A 195 -3.81 -16.12 2.13
CA ALA A 195 -2.66 -16.53 2.92
C ALA A 195 -1.47 -16.72 1.97
N ALA A 196 -0.50 -15.83 2.06
CA ALA A 196 0.81 -15.98 1.45
C ALA A 196 1.63 -16.86 2.39
N VAL A 197 2.19 -17.95 1.86
CA VAL A 197 3.15 -18.75 2.63
C VAL A 197 4.49 -18.02 2.53
N GLU A 198 4.90 -17.39 3.63
CA GLU A 198 6.20 -16.75 3.73
C GLU A 198 7.32 -17.80 3.66
N VAL A 199 8.12 -17.72 2.60
CA VAL A 199 9.40 -18.41 2.52
C VAL A 199 10.45 -17.33 2.30
N GLU A 200 11.46 -17.33 3.17
CA GLU A 200 12.60 -16.42 3.24
C GLU A 200 13.23 -16.02 1.88
N PRO A 201 14.12 -15.02 1.91
CA PRO A 201 13.89 -13.71 1.31
C PRO A 201 13.74 -13.80 -0.21
N GLY A 202 12.59 -14.21 -0.76
CA GLY A 202 12.39 -14.36 -2.21
C GLY A 202 11.02 -14.04 -2.76
N LEU A 203 10.80 -14.35 -4.04
CA LEU A 203 9.48 -14.16 -4.64
C LEU A 203 8.47 -15.01 -3.86
N LEU A 204 7.42 -14.37 -3.36
CA LEU A 204 6.37 -15.02 -2.59
C LEU A 204 5.48 -15.90 -3.48
N MET A 205 5.18 -17.11 -2.99
CA MET A 205 4.16 -17.95 -3.60
C MET A 205 2.78 -17.52 -3.11
N LEU A 206 2.00 -16.87 -3.98
CA LEU A 206 0.64 -16.45 -3.65
C LEU A 206 -0.34 -17.63 -3.75
N SER A 207 -1.34 -17.68 -2.86
CA SER A 207 -2.37 -18.73 -2.88
C SER A 207 -3.29 -18.61 -4.10
N ARG A 208 -3.70 -19.76 -4.64
CA ARG A 208 -4.59 -19.85 -5.81
C ARG A 208 -5.97 -19.27 -5.49
N ILE A 209 -6.53 -18.50 -6.42
CA ILE A 209 -7.88 -17.94 -6.29
C ILE A 209 -8.91 -18.94 -6.88
N PRO A 210 -9.89 -19.41 -6.09
CA PRO A 210 -11.01 -20.21 -6.59
C PRO A 210 -11.87 -19.49 -7.63
N LEU A 211 -12.52 -20.24 -8.52
CA LEU A 211 -13.46 -19.69 -9.52
C LEU A 211 -14.55 -18.82 -8.89
N ALA A 212 -15.10 -19.29 -7.77
CA ALA A 212 -16.19 -18.61 -7.06
C ALA A 212 -15.79 -17.22 -6.55
N SER A 213 -14.51 -16.99 -6.24
CA SER A 213 -14.00 -15.73 -5.70
C SER A 213 -13.25 -14.88 -6.73
N LEU A 214 -13.11 -15.33 -7.99
CA LEU A 214 -12.40 -14.56 -9.02
C LEU A 214 -13.27 -13.44 -9.62
N SER A 215 -13.48 -12.39 -8.84
CA SER A 215 -14.05 -11.13 -9.33
C SER A 215 -13.00 -10.31 -10.10
N ARG A 216 -13.45 -9.27 -10.82
CA ARG A 216 -12.55 -8.33 -11.52
C ARG A 216 -11.62 -7.60 -10.54
N ALA A 217 -12.16 -7.15 -9.41
CA ALA A 217 -11.38 -6.48 -8.37
C ALA A 217 -10.34 -7.43 -7.74
N VAL A 218 -10.71 -8.69 -7.55
CA VAL A 218 -9.83 -9.74 -7.03
C VAL A 218 -8.68 -10.03 -7.99
N LEU A 219 -9.00 -10.18 -9.28
CA LEU A 219 -7.99 -10.36 -10.32
C LEU A 219 -7.07 -9.13 -10.40
N GLN A 220 -7.60 -7.91 -10.34
CA GLN A 220 -6.82 -6.67 -10.34
C GLN A 220 -5.84 -6.59 -9.18
N ARG A 221 -6.29 -6.85 -7.94
CA ARG A 221 -5.40 -6.92 -6.77
C ARG A 221 -4.29 -7.95 -6.96
N ARG A 222 -4.60 -9.09 -7.58
CA ARG A 222 -3.62 -10.13 -7.88
C ARG A 222 -2.59 -9.69 -8.94
N LEU A 223 -3.02 -8.96 -9.98
CA LEU A 223 -2.07 -8.36 -10.94
C LEU A 223 -1.14 -7.37 -10.23
N GLU A 224 -1.68 -6.48 -9.38
CA GLU A 224 -0.87 -5.52 -8.63
C GLU A 224 0.18 -6.20 -7.73
N GLN A 225 -0.20 -7.31 -7.09
CA GLN A 225 0.74 -8.13 -6.29
C GLN A 225 1.87 -8.69 -7.16
N TRP A 226 1.56 -9.32 -8.30
CA TRP A 226 2.58 -9.85 -9.19
C TRP A 226 3.44 -8.77 -9.85
N GLN A 227 2.87 -7.62 -10.19
CA GLN A 227 3.60 -6.46 -10.68
C GLN A 227 4.56 -5.91 -9.62
N SER A 228 4.15 -5.88 -8.35
CA SER A 228 5.03 -5.47 -7.23
C SER A 228 6.21 -6.42 -7.03
N MET A 229 6.04 -7.69 -7.40
CA MET A 229 7.11 -8.69 -7.41
C MET A 229 8.04 -8.58 -8.63
N GLY A 230 7.74 -7.71 -9.60
CA GLY A 230 8.55 -7.50 -10.80
C GLY A 230 8.11 -8.30 -12.02
N PHE A 231 7.00 -9.04 -11.96
CA PHE A 231 6.48 -9.78 -13.10
C PHE A 231 5.82 -8.84 -14.13
N ASP A 232 5.99 -9.17 -15.41
CA ASP A 232 5.25 -8.55 -16.50
C ASP A 232 3.82 -9.11 -16.57
N VAL A 233 2.85 -8.28 -16.17
CA VAL A 233 1.42 -8.60 -16.10
C VAL A 233 0.65 -8.23 -17.36
N GLY A 234 1.32 -7.69 -18.39
CA GLY A 234 0.65 -7.18 -19.60
C GLY A 234 -0.17 -8.22 -20.37
N GLU A 235 0.21 -9.51 -20.31
CA GLU A 235 -0.56 -10.61 -20.94
C GLU A 235 -1.93 -10.84 -20.24
N LEU A 236 -2.03 -10.51 -18.94
CA LEU A 236 -3.21 -10.75 -18.12
C LEU A 236 -4.10 -9.51 -17.99
N GLU A 237 -3.59 -8.30 -18.23
CA GLU A 237 -4.39 -7.06 -18.25
C GLU A 237 -5.66 -7.13 -19.11
N PRO A 238 -5.66 -7.64 -20.36
CA PRO A 238 -6.88 -7.73 -21.17
C PRO A 238 -7.91 -8.73 -20.61
N VAL A 239 -7.51 -9.62 -19.69
CA VAL A 239 -8.41 -10.58 -19.03
C VAL A 239 -9.35 -9.89 -18.05
N LEU A 240 -8.98 -8.71 -17.52
CA LEU A 240 -9.84 -7.93 -16.63
C LEU A 240 -11.16 -7.51 -17.31
N LEU A 241 -11.10 -7.25 -18.62
CA LEU A 241 -12.24 -6.81 -19.43
C LEU A 241 -13.12 -7.97 -19.91
N GLU A 242 -12.70 -9.22 -19.70
CA GLU A 242 -13.51 -10.39 -20.05
C GLU A 242 -14.79 -10.43 -19.20
N ASP A 243 -15.96 -10.58 -19.82
CA ASP A 243 -17.26 -10.65 -19.12
C ASP A 243 -17.54 -12.07 -18.59
N ASP A 244 -17.14 -13.11 -19.35
CA ASP A 244 -17.30 -14.50 -18.96
C ASP A 244 -16.35 -14.87 -17.80
N ARG A 245 -16.93 -15.22 -16.65
CA ARG A 245 -16.20 -15.60 -15.44
C ARG A 245 -15.39 -16.87 -15.60
N GLU A 246 -15.91 -17.88 -16.30
CA GLU A 246 -15.20 -19.15 -16.51
C GLU A 246 -14.01 -18.94 -17.44
N ASN A 247 -14.21 -18.18 -18.52
CA ASN A 247 -13.12 -17.83 -19.43
C ASN A 247 -12.05 -16.99 -18.72
N ARG A 248 -12.45 -15.99 -17.92
CA ARG A 248 -11.54 -15.19 -17.08
C ARG A 248 -10.72 -16.06 -16.14
N HIS A 249 -11.35 -17.02 -15.48
CA HIS A 249 -10.68 -17.93 -14.55
C HIS A 249 -9.71 -18.89 -15.25
N ASN A 250 -10.09 -19.45 -16.39
CA ASN A 250 -9.20 -20.29 -17.18
C ASN A 250 -7.95 -19.52 -17.64
N ARG A 251 -8.11 -18.28 -18.12
CA ARG A 251 -6.98 -17.42 -18.52
C ARG A 251 -6.11 -17.03 -17.32
N TYR A 252 -6.72 -16.74 -16.18
CA TYR A 252 -6.01 -16.52 -14.92
C TYR A 252 -5.19 -17.76 -14.50
N LEU A 253 -5.76 -18.96 -14.51
CA LEU A 253 -5.07 -20.19 -14.10
C LEU A 253 -3.83 -20.49 -14.95
N VAL A 254 -3.95 -20.29 -16.28
CA VAL A 254 -2.81 -20.49 -17.19
C VAL A 254 -1.68 -19.52 -16.86
N TYR A 255 -2.00 -18.25 -16.58
CA TYR A 255 -1.00 -17.26 -16.21
C TYR A 255 -0.44 -17.49 -14.80
N GLU A 256 -1.29 -17.85 -13.82
CA GLU A 256 -0.88 -18.22 -12.45
C GLU A 256 0.15 -19.35 -12.47
N GLU A 257 -0.04 -20.35 -13.32
CA GLU A 257 0.91 -21.45 -13.46
C GLU A 257 2.28 -20.99 -13.99
N LYS A 258 2.32 -20.01 -14.92
CA LYS A 258 3.58 -19.39 -15.36
C LYS A 258 4.29 -18.71 -14.19
N VAL A 259 3.56 -17.94 -13.39
CA VAL A 259 4.13 -17.25 -12.22
C VAL A 259 4.65 -18.25 -11.20
N ARG A 260 3.91 -19.31 -10.92
CA ARG A 260 4.33 -20.37 -9.98
C ARG A 260 5.64 -21.03 -10.42
N ARG A 261 5.76 -21.38 -11.70
CA ARG A 261 7.00 -21.91 -12.29
C ARG A 261 8.16 -20.92 -12.18
N ALA A 262 7.90 -19.64 -12.44
CA ALA A 262 8.88 -18.57 -12.32
C ALA A 262 9.38 -18.38 -10.87
N VAL A 263 8.48 -18.43 -9.88
CA VAL A 263 8.83 -18.41 -8.45
C VAL A 263 9.69 -19.61 -8.06
N GLU A 264 9.39 -20.81 -8.57
CA GLU A 264 10.22 -21.98 -8.34
C GLU A 264 11.61 -21.86 -8.99
N CYS A 265 11.67 -21.31 -10.20
CA CYS A 265 12.93 -21.02 -10.88
C CYS A 265 13.80 -20.01 -10.11
N GLU A 266 13.21 -18.98 -9.48
CA GLU A 266 13.94 -18.01 -8.67
C GLU A 266 14.72 -18.68 -7.51
N ARG A 267 14.12 -19.68 -6.86
CA ARG A 267 14.83 -20.45 -5.83
C ARG A 267 16.08 -21.14 -6.40
N ARG A 268 15.97 -21.75 -7.59
CA ARG A 268 17.10 -22.41 -8.29
C ARG A 268 18.15 -21.41 -8.80
N ILE A 269 17.72 -20.23 -9.25
CA ILE A 269 18.60 -19.14 -9.68
C ILE A 269 19.50 -18.69 -8.53
N ARG A 270 18.97 -18.61 -7.31
CA ARG A 270 19.76 -18.25 -6.12
C ARG A 270 20.77 -19.32 -5.73
N GLU A 271 20.40 -20.60 -5.87
CA GLU A 271 21.34 -21.71 -5.71
C GLU A 271 22.51 -21.52 -6.69
N LEU A 272 22.24 -21.20 -7.97
CA LEU A 272 23.28 -20.89 -8.95
C LEU A 272 24.14 -19.68 -8.59
N GLU A 273 23.56 -18.61 -8.03
CA GLU A 273 24.34 -17.45 -7.56
C GLU A 273 25.28 -17.81 -6.42
N SER A 274 24.79 -18.61 -5.47
CA SER A 274 25.63 -19.10 -4.37
C SER A 274 26.80 -19.96 -4.86
N LEU A 275 26.66 -20.59 -6.02
CA LEU A 275 27.69 -21.37 -6.71
C LEU A 275 28.59 -20.52 -7.63
N GLY A 276 28.37 -19.20 -7.71
CA GLY A 276 29.21 -18.25 -8.44
C GLY A 276 28.77 -17.94 -9.87
N PHE A 277 27.65 -18.47 -10.35
CA PHE A 277 27.13 -18.26 -11.71
C PHE A 277 26.31 -16.96 -11.85
N ASN A 278 26.84 -15.84 -11.35
CA ASN A 278 26.11 -14.57 -11.23
C ASN A 278 25.60 -14.01 -12.58
N ALA A 279 26.36 -14.19 -13.67
CA ALA A 279 25.99 -13.68 -14.98
C ALA A 279 24.82 -14.46 -15.62
N ASP A 280 24.82 -15.79 -15.48
CA ASP A 280 23.70 -16.64 -15.92
C ASP A 280 22.47 -16.40 -15.04
N ALA A 281 22.66 -16.31 -13.72
CA ALA A 281 21.59 -16.02 -12.78
C ALA A 281 20.87 -14.69 -13.08
N THR A 282 21.60 -13.62 -13.38
CA THR A 282 21.02 -12.31 -13.75
C THR A 282 20.16 -12.42 -15.02
N LYS A 283 20.65 -13.14 -16.05
CA LYS A 283 19.91 -13.33 -17.31
C LYS A 283 18.66 -14.19 -17.13
N LEU A 284 18.76 -15.25 -16.35
CA LEU A 284 17.63 -16.13 -16.04
C LEU A 284 16.58 -15.40 -15.21
N ARG A 285 17.02 -14.57 -14.24
CA ARG A 285 16.12 -13.74 -13.43
C ARG A 285 15.33 -12.76 -14.27
N PHE A 286 16.00 -12.07 -15.20
CA PHE A 286 15.33 -11.18 -16.15
C PHE A 286 14.27 -11.93 -16.98
N ARG A 287 14.57 -13.15 -17.44
CA ARG A 287 13.62 -13.96 -18.23
C ARG A 287 12.41 -14.42 -17.44
N ILE A 288 12.59 -14.88 -16.19
CA ILE A 288 11.45 -15.29 -15.36
C ILE A 288 10.54 -14.12 -15.00
N MET A 289 11.07 -12.89 -14.88
CA MET A 289 10.24 -11.69 -14.67
C MET A 289 9.37 -11.37 -15.87
N GLN A 290 9.83 -11.65 -17.08
CA GLN A 290 9.06 -11.47 -18.32
C GLN A 290 8.09 -12.64 -18.58
N LEU A 291 8.13 -13.71 -17.77
CA LEU A 291 7.31 -14.93 -17.94
C LEU A 291 7.37 -15.56 -19.34
N THR A 292 8.49 -15.36 -20.05
CA THR A 292 8.70 -15.83 -21.42
C THR A 292 9.74 -16.95 -21.47
N GLY A 293 9.47 -17.98 -22.28
CA GLY A 293 10.41 -19.09 -22.49
C GLY A 293 10.78 -19.85 -21.20
N LEU A 294 9.82 -20.06 -20.30
CA LEU A 294 10.06 -20.71 -19.01
C LEU A 294 10.61 -22.13 -19.15
N ASP A 295 10.19 -22.88 -20.18
CA ASP A 295 10.72 -24.22 -20.46
C ASP A 295 12.23 -24.19 -20.74
N ASP A 296 12.70 -23.20 -21.52
CA ASP A 296 14.12 -23.01 -21.81
C ASP A 296 14.91 -22.58 -20.56
N VAL A 297 14.30 -21.76 -19.71
CA VAL A 297 14.88 -21.33 -18.44
C VAL A 297 15.08 -22.52 -17.51
N GLU A 298 14.07 -23.37 -17.36
CA GLU A 298 14.13 -24.59 -16.52
C GLU A 298 15.20 -25.56 -17.03
N LEU A 299 15.22 -25.87 -18.33
CA LEU A 299 16.24 -26.73 -18.93
C LEU A 299 17.66 -26.16 -18.75
N ARG A 300 17.80 -24.83 -18.87
CA ARG A 300 19.09 -24.16 -18.65
C ARG A 300 19.51 -24.22 -17.18
N LEU A 301 18.58 -24.04 -16.24
CA LEU A 301 18.81 -24.16 -14.81
C LEU A 301 19.28 -25.57 -14.43
N GLU A 302 18.58 -26.61 -14.91
CA GLU A 302 18.95 -28.01 -14.67
C GLU A 302 20.37 -28.30 -15.14
N ARG A 303 20.71 -27.86 -16.36
CA ARG A 303 22.05 -28.05 -16.92
C ARG A 303 23.12 -27.34 -16.11
N LEU A 304 22.92 -26.07 -15.76
CA LEU A 304 23.91 -25.29 -15.01
C LEU A 304 24.09 -25.82 -13.58
N LEU A 305 23.01 -26.24 -12.93
CA LEU A 305 23.08 -26.86 -11.59
C LEU A 305 23.77 -28.23 -11.64
N ALA A 306 23.59 -28.99 -12.71
CA ALA A 306 24.32 -30.25 -12.92
C ALA A 306 25.81 -30.03 -13.23
N GLU A 307 26.16 -28.96 -13.96
CA GLU A 307 27.56 -28.57 -14.22
C GLU A 307 28.26 -28.03 -12.96
N ALA A 308 27.52 -27.52 -11.99
CA ALA A 308 28.03 -26.94 -10.74
C ALA A 308 28.15 -27.93 -9.56
N ARG A 309 27.66 -29.16 -9.72
CA ARG A 309 27.75 -30.27 -8.75
C ARG A 309 28.85 -31.25 -9.12
#